data_AF-X1T641-F1
#
_entry.id   AF-X1T641-F1
#
_cell.length_a   1.000
_cell.length_b   1.000
_cell.length_c   1.000
_cell.angle_alpha   90.00
_cell.angle_beta   90.00
_cell.angle_gamma   90.00
#
_symmetry.space_group_name_H-M   'P 1'
#
loop_
_entity.id
_entity.type
_entity.pdbx_description
1 polymer ?
#
loop_
_entity_poly.entity_id
_entity_poly.type
_entity_poly.pdbx_seq_one_letter_code
_entity_poly.pdbx_strand_id
1 'polypeptide(L)'
;RKDILKRNYSNDDVIKTINLAKKYGLSYNFYVMIGIPGETIEDFKETIKICRICQPKEVLEYIFYPYPGTDLYELCKKMNLLQEQTDIEMERKQAIFSLPGFSKKQIQKSYLWFNYNVYKGYKSRIKLIMKVIIKLLRSNSFIILILSKFFNSHLIINLKKYIISFYFK
;
A
#
# COMPACT_ATOMS: atom_id res chain seq x y z
N ARG A 1 1.73 13.21 -8.98
CA ARG A 1 1.25 11.86 -9.45
C ARG A 1 0.77 11.74 -10.91
N LYS A 2 0.05 12.72 -11.47
CA LYS A 2 -0.63 12.64 -12.80
C LYS A 2 0.31 12.22 -13.94
N ASP A 3 1.44 12.91 -14.05
CA ASP A 3 2.34 12.82 -15.20
C ASP A 3 3.09 11.48 -15.21
N ILE A 4 3.55 11.03 -14.04
CA ILE A 4 4.28 9.78 -13.88
C ILE A 4 3.39 8.56 -14.13
N LEU A 5 2.13 8.59 -13.69
CA LEU A 5 1.18 7.50 -13.87
C LEU A 5 0.34 7.61 -15.15
N LYS A 6 0.55 8.67 -15.96
CA LYS A 6 -0.20 8.97 -17.18
C LYS A 6 -1.73 8.91 -16.98
N ARG A 7 -2.21 9.43 -15.84
CA ARG A 7 -3.65 9.43 -15.50
C ARG A 7 -4.30 10.72 -16.01
N ASN A 8 -5.33 10.58 -16.83
CA ASN A 8 -6.03 11.72 -17.44
C ASN A 8 -7.34 12.06 -16.71
N TYR A 9 -7.26 12.24 -15.39
CA TYR A 9 -8.39 12.67 -14.56
C TYR A 9 -7.91 13.45 -13.32
N SER A 10 -8.78 14.29 -12.78
CA SER A 10 -8.55 15.04 -11.54
C SER A 10 -9.05 14.28 -10.31
N ASN A 11 -8.68 14.75 -9.12
CA ASN A 11 -9.23 14.24 -7.87
C ASN A 11 -10.76 14.45 -7.78
N ASP A 12 -11.26 15.56 -8.33
CA ASP A 12 -12.69 15.85 -8.35
C ASP A 12 -13.45 14.87 -9.25
N ASP A 13 -12.86 14.44 -10.36
CA ASP A 13 -13.45 13.42 -11.23
C ASP A 13 -13.60 12.09 -10.50
N VAL A 14 -12.59 11.71 -9.69
CA VAL A 14 -12.67 10.52 -8.83
C VAL A 14 -13.82 10.67 -7.82
N ILE A 15 -13.91 11.81 -7.13
CA ILE A 15 -14.97 12.04 -6.13
C ILE A 15 -16.35 12.00 -6.78
N LYS A 16 -16.55 12.66 -7.93
CA LYS A 16 -17.81 12.65 -8.68
C LYS A 16 -18.19 11.24 -9.11
N THR A 17 -17.24 10.48 -9.65
CA THR A 17 -17.45 9.09 -10.06
C THR A 17 -17.89 8.22 -8.88
N ILE A 18 -17.24 8.38 -7.72
CA ILE A 18 -17.60 7.62 -6.53
C ILE A 18 -18.94 8.03 -5.95
N ASN A 19 -19.29 9.32 -5.96
CA ASN A 19 -20.61 9.76 -5.53
C ASN A 19 -21.72 9.19 -6.42
N LEU A 20 -21.47 9.07 -7.73
CA LEU A 20 -22.38 8.40 -8.64
C LEU A 20 -22.51 6.91 -8.33
N ALA A 21 -21.38 6.21 -8.12
CA ALA A 21 -21.39 4.80 -7.73
C ALA A 21 -22.18 4.57 -6.43
N LYS A 22 -22.00 5.42 -5.42
CA LYS A 22 -22.77 5.40 -4.16
C LYS A 22 -24.27 5.58 -4.40
N LYS A 23 -24.66 6.54 -5.26
CA LYS A 23 -26.06 6.81 -5.59
C LYS A 23 -26.77 5.56 -6.14
N TYR A 24 -26.07 4.72 -6.88
CA TYR A 24 -26.59 3.48 -7.45
C TYR A 24 -26.28 2.22 -6.62
N GLY A 25 -25.77 2.37 -5.39
CA GLY A 25 -25.50 1.24 -4.50
C GLY A 25 -24.34 0.34 -4.94
N LEU A 26 -23.43 0.83 -5.79
CA LEU A 26 -22.27 0.06 -6.25
C LEU A 26 -21.16 0.04 -5.19
N SER A 27 -20.59 -1.14 -4.94
CA SER A 27 -19.38 -1.29 -4.12
C SER A 27 -18.13 -1.05 -4.96
N TYR A 28 -17.13 -0.39 -4.38
CA TYR A 28 -15.88 -0.06 -5.06
C TYR A 28 -14.68 -0.19 -4.11
N ASN A 29 -13.53 -0.51 -4.71
CA ASN A 29 -12.23 -0.61 -4.03
C ASN A 29 -11.24 0.32 -4.71
N PHE A 30 -10.27 0.82 -3.96
CA PHE A 30 -9.18 1.63 -4.50
C PHE A 30 -7.88 0.85 -4.55
N TYR A 31 -7.07 1.11 -5.58
CA TYR A 31 -5.71 0.60 -5.70
C TYR A 31 -4.73 1.76 -5.56
N VAL A 32 -3.84 1.68 -4.58
CA VAL A 32 -2.89 2.74 -4.26
C VAL A 32 -1.48 2.19 -4.28
N MET A 33 -0.59 2.91 -4.96
CA MET A 33 0.86 2.67 -4.90
C MET A 33 1.51 3.77 -4.06
N ILE A 34 2.51 3.42 -3.25
CA ILE A 34 3.21 4.33 -2.34
C ILE A 34 4.71 4.26 -2.64
N GLY A 35 5.38 5.40 -2.71
CA GLY A 35 6.80 5.51 -3.03
C GLY A 35 7.09 5.45 -4.54
N ILE A 36 6.17 5.96 -5.37
CA ILE A 36 6.42 6.06 -6.82
C ILE A 36 7.58 7.07 -7.05
N PRO A 37 8.50 6.84 -8.01
CA PRO A 37 9.56 7.81 -8.32
C PRO A 37 9.00 9.21 -8.54
N GLY A 38 9.49 10.20 -7.78
CA GLY A 38 9.00 11.58 -7.80
C GLY A 38 7.79 11.88 -6.89
N GLU A 39 7.27 10.89 -6.15
CA GLU A 39 6.20 11.11 -5.16
C GLU A 39 6.74 11.85 -3.92
N THR A 40 6.03 12.90 -3.51
CA THR A 40 6.30 13.65 -2.28
C THR A 40 5.42 13.17 -1.13
N ILE A 41 5.77 13.55 0.10
CA ILE A 41 4.91 13.26 1.26
C ILE A 41 3.58 14.01 1.19
N GLU A 42 3.52 15.17 0.53
CA GLU A 42 2.29 15.92 0.24
C GLU A 42 1.38 15.16 -0.74
N ASP A 43 1.94 14.61 -1.83
CA ASP A 43 1.22 13.75 -2.77
C ASP A 43 0.59 12.54 -2.04
N PHE A 44 1.35 11.94 -1.11
CA PHE A 44 0.86 10.84 -0.28
C PHE A 44 -0.29 11.29 0.66
N LYS A 45 -0.14 12.44 1.34
CA LYS A 45 -1.20 12.99 2.22
C LYS A 45 -2.48 13.28 1.44
N GLU A 46 -2.37 13.84 0.23
CA GLU A 46 -3.52 14.07 -0.64
C GLU A 46 -4.19 12.75 -1.04
N THR A 47 -3.41 11.71 -1.31
CA THR A 47 -3.93 10.36 -1.58
C THR A 47 -4.74 9.82 -0.40
N ILE A 48 -4.25 9.98 0.83
CA ILE A 48 -5.01 9.63 2.05
C ILE A 48 -6.31 10.44 2.12
N LYS A 49 -6.26 11.75 1.88
CA LYS A 49 -7.44 12.63 1.91
C LYS A 49 -8.51 12.18 0.92
N ILE A 50 -8.15 11.88 -0.33
CA ILE A 50 -9.09 11.40 -1.35
C ILE A 50 -9.70 10.05 -0.96
N CYS A 51 -8.89 9.10 -0.47
CA CYS A 51 -9.40 7.81 0.03
C CYS A 51 -10.39 8.01 1.19
N ARG A 52 -10.09 8.96 2.11
CA ARG A 52 -10.97 9.32 3.23
C ARG A 52 -12.29 9.94 2.77
N ILE A 53 -12.28 10.80 1.76
CA ILE A 53 -13.51 11.39 1.20
C ILE A 53 -14.35 10.29 0.52
N CYS A 54 -13.70 9.45 -0.27
CA CYS A 54 -14.39 8.44 -1.07
C CYS A 54 -14.93 7.28 -0.23
N GLN A 55 -14.31 6.93 0.90
CA GLN A 55 -14.68 5.77 1.74
C GLN A 55 -14.90 4.47 0.93
N PRO A 56 -13.90 3.99 0.15
CA PRO A 56 -14.03 2.71 -0.54
C PRO A 56 -14.21 1.56 0.44
N LYS A 57 -14.85 0.47 0.00
CA LYS A 57 -15.02 -0.74 0.82
C LYS A 57 -13.66 -1.18 1.35
N GLU A 58 -12.69 -1.30 0.44
CA GLU A 58 -11.28 -1.54 0.77
C GLU A 58 -10.33 -0.66 -0.05
N VAL A 59 -9.16 -0.41 0.51
CA VAL A 59 -7.99 0.07 -0.24
C VAL A 59 -6.96 -1.04 -0.29
N LEU A 60 -6.56 -1.41 -1.49
CA LEU A 60 -5.43 -2.29 -1.77
C LEU A 60 -4.22 -1.40 -2.00
N GLU A 61 -3.46 -1.18 -0.93
CA GLU A 61 -2.23 -0.39 -0.99
C GLU A 61 -0.99 -1.28 -1.11
N TYR A 62 -0.05 -0.82 -1.93
CA TYR A 62 1.21 -1.51 -2.19
C TYR A 62 2.35 -0.50 -2.22
N ILE A 63 3.53 -0.92 -1.79
CA ILE A 63 4.74 -0.15 -2.04
C ILE A 63 5.12 -0.34 -3.52
N PHE A 64 5.55 0.73 -4.17
CA PHE A 64 6.01 0.68 -5.56
C PHE A 64 7.23 -0.25 -5.70
N TYR A 65 7.23 -1.03 -6.77
CA TYR A 65 8.34 -1.91 -7.15
C TYR A 65 8.69 -1.67 -8.62
N PRO A 66 9.96 -1.39 -8.96
CA PRO A 66 10.39 -1.09 -10.33
C PRO A 66 10.58 -2.40 -11.10
N TYR A 67 9.59 -2.78 -11.91
CA TYR A 67 9.71 -3.97 -12.75
C TYR A 67 10.54 -3.69 -14.01
N PRO A 68 11.60 -4.47 -14.29
CA PRO A 68 12.38 -4.33 -15.52
C PRO A 68 11.50 -4.30 -16.78
N GLY A 69 11.83 -3.43 -17.73
CA GLY A 69 11.07 -3.26 -18.97
C GLY A 69 9.88 -2.29 -18.87
N THR A 70 9.65 -1.64 -17.72
CA THR A 70 8.62 -0.59 -17.57
C THR A 70 9.22 0.82 -17.65
N ASP A 71 8.43 1.80 -18.11
CA ASP A 71 8.82 3.22 -18.11
C ASP A 71 9.25 3.70 -16.71
N LEU A 72 8.61 3.19 -15.66
CA LEU A 72 8.94 3.54 -14.27
C LEU A 72 10.26 2.94 -13.80
N TYR A 73 10.64 1.77 -14.32
CA TYR A 73 11.98 1.21 -14.06
C TYR A 73 13.07 2.06 -14.72
N GLU A 74 12.87 2.47 -15.97
CA GLU A 74 13.81 3.36 -16.65
C GLU A 74 13.92 4.72 -15.95
N LEU A 75 12.81 5.25 -15.41
CA LEU A 75 12.83 6.44 -14.57
C LEU A 75 13.65 6.23 -13.29
N CYS A 76 13.43 5.12 -12.58
CA CYS A 76 14.26 4.78 -11.41
C CYS A 76 15.75 4.70 -11.76
N LYS A 77 16.09 4.11 -12.91
CA LYS A 77 17.47 4.01 -13.39
C LYS A 77 18.08 5.38 -13.62
N LYS A 78 17.37 6.26 -14.33
CA LYS A 78 17.79 7.66 -14.58
C LYS A 78 17.97 8.47 -13.29
N MET A 79 17.16 8.17 -12.27
CA MET A 79 17.23 8.82 -10.95
C MET A 79 18.23 8.14 -10.00
N ASN A 80 18.98 7.12 -10.43
CA ASN A 80 19.89 6.32 -9.60
C ASN A 80 19.22 5.72 -8.35
N LEU A 81 17.95 5.30 -8.47
CA LEU A 81 17.17 4.71 -7.38
C LEU A 81 17.25 3.18 -7.30
N LEU A 82 17.74 2.52 -8.37
CA LEU A 82 17.82 1.07 -8.42
C LEU A 82 18.92 0.54 -7.49
N GLN A 83 18.64 -0.57 -6.81
CA GLN A 83 19.60 -1.31 -5.98
C GLN A 83 19.95 -2.63 -6.65
N GLU A 84 21.18 -3.10 -6.46
CA GLU A 84 21.68 -4.34 -7.06
C GLU A 84 20.95 -5.59 -6.55
N GLN A 85 20.47 -5.56 -5.30
CA GLN A 85 19.77 -6.69 -4.69
C GLN A 85 18.48 -6.23 -4.02
N THR A 86 17.36 -6.71 -4.51
CA THR A 86 16.04 -6.54 -3.89
C THR A 86 15.47 -7.90 -3.51
N ASP A 87 14.96 -8.03 -2.29
CA ASP A 87 14.27 -9.22 -1.82
C ASP A 87 12.94 -9.37 -2.58
N ILE A 88 12.91 -10.33 -3.52
CA ILE A 88 11.75 -10.63 -4.38
C ILE A 88 10.54 -11.07 -3.52
N GLU A 89 10.76 -11.74 -2.37
CA GLU A 89 9.65 -12.16 -1.51
C GLU A 89 8.93 -10.97 -0.85
N MET A 90 9.64 -9.85 -0.73
CA MET A 90 9.17 -8.57 -0.17
C MET A 90 8.68 -7.59 -1.23
N GLU A 91 8.55 -8.04 -2.48
CA GLU A 91 7.93 -7.29 -3.56
C GLU A 91 6.62 -6.66 -3.07
N ARG A 92 6.51 -5.34 -3.30
CA ARG A 92 5.34 -4.51 -2.97
C ARG A 92 4.98 -4.40 -1.48
N LYS A 93 5.80 -4.95 -0.57
CA LYS A 93 5.60 -4.92 0.89
C LYS A 93 6.69 -4.14 1.60
N GLN A 94 7.88 -4.04 1.01
CA GLN A 94 9.02 -3.34 1.57
C GLN A 94 9.46 -2.17 0.68
N ALA A 95 9.72 -1.02 1.29
CA ALA A 95 10.34 0.11 0.61
C ALA A 95 11.78 -0.24 0.24
N ILE A 96 12.14 -0.13 -1.03
CA ILE A 96 13.49 -0.48 -1.50
C ILE A 96 14.42 0.74 -1.50
N PHE A 97 13.95 1.94 -1.86
CA PHE A 97 14.75 3.17 -1.91
C PHE A 97 14.08 4.35 -1.18
N SER A 98 14.85 5.43 -1.01
CA SER A 98 14.38 6.74 -0.52
C SER A 98 14.14 7.69 -1.69
N LEU A 99 13.13 8.53 -1.57
CA LEU A 99 12.88 9.64 -2.50
C LEU A 99 13.29 10.97 -1.84
N PRO A 100 13.61 12.01 -2.63
CA PRO A 100 13.79 13.36 -2.11
C PRO A 100 12.58 13.80 -1.28
N GLY A 101 12.79 14.14 0.00
CA GLY A 101 11.71 14.54 0.92
C GLY A 101 10.76 13.42 1.37
N PHE A 102 10.92 12.19 0.89
CA PHE A 102 10.09 11.05 1.29
C PHE A 102 10.95 9.78 1.42
N SER A 103 11.57 9.62 2.59
CA SER A 103 12.53 8.54 2.87
C SER A 103 11.92 7.14 2.84
N LYS A 104 12.75 6.13 2.61
CA LYS A 104 12.40 4.69 2.69
C LYS A 104 11.65 4.34 3.98
N LYS A 105 12.08 4.89 5.13
CA LYS A 105 11.42 4.69 6.43
C LYS A 105 10.03 5.33 6.47
N GLN A 106 9.88 6.54 5.93
CA GLN A 106 8.57 7.19 5.83
C GLN A 106 7.63 6.43 4.89
N ILE A 107 8.11 5.95 3.73
CA ILE A 107 7.34 5.12 2.80
C ILE A 107 6.84 3.85 3.50
N GLN A 108 7.73 3.14 4.20
CA GLN A 108 7.34 1.93 4.94
C GLN A 108 6.29 2.24 6.01
N LYS A 109 6.48 3.30 6.79
CA LYS A 109 5.51 3.73 7.82
C LYS A 109 4.16 4.10 7.18
N SER A 110 4.18 4.81 6.06
CA SER A 110 2.99 5.18 5.28
C SER A 110 2.21 3.95 4.81
N TYR A 111 2.88 2.91 4.32
CA TYR A 111 2.27 1.63 3.95
C TYR A 111 1.62 0.91 5.14
N LEU A 112 2.36 0.79 6.25
CA LEU A 112 1.87 0.11 7.46
C LEU A 112 0.60 0.78 8.00
N TRP A 113 0.61 2.11 8.07
CA TRP A 113 -0.46 2.91 8.67
C TRP A 113 -1.54 3.37 7.69
N PHE A 114 -1.45 3.02 6.41
CA PHE A 114 -2.35 3.53 5.35
C PHE A 114 -3.83 3.35 5.71
N ASN A 115 -4.25 2.09 5.91
CA ASN A 115 -5.63 1.73 6.25
C ASN A 115 -6.10 2.42 7.54
N TYR A 116 -5.24 2.53 8.55
CA TYR A 116 -5.58 3.24 9.78
C TYR A 116 -5.86 4.71 9.50
N ASN A 117 -4.99 5.38 8.73
CA ASN A 117 -5.15 6.79 8.40
C ASN A 117 -6.37 7.05 7.51
N VAL A 118 -6.74 6.12 6.62
CA VAL A 118 -7.97 6.23 5.81
C VAL A 118 -9.23 6.00 6.65
N TYR A 119 -9.26 4.97 7.49
CA TYR A 119 -10.51 4.53 8.12
C TYR A 119 -10.65 4.91 9.59
N LYS A 120 -9.67 5.58 10.22
CA LYS A 120 -9.84 6.10 11.59
C LYS A 120 -11.07 7.02 11.65
N GLY A 121 -11.94 6.75 12.61
CA GLY A 121 -13.25 7.41 12.78
C GLY A 121 -14.40 6.73 12.03
N TYR A 122 -14.13 5.83 11.07
CA TYR A 122 -15.14 5.16 10.25
C TYR A 122 -15.21 3.64 10.49
N LYS A 123 -14.10 3.01 10.88
CA LYS A 123 -14.02 1.56 11.18
C LYS A 123 -13.48 1.30 12.60
N SER A 124 -13.71 0.10 13.11
CA SER A 124 -13.24 -0.34 14.43
C SER A 124 -11.72 -0.16 14.59
N ARG A 125 -11.30 0.56 15.63
CA ARG A 125 -9.89 0.84 15.93
C ARG A 125 -9.08 -0.44 16.12
N ILE A 126 -9.64 -1.44 16.80
CA ILE A 126 -8.99 -2.74 17.03
C ILE A 126 -8.70 -3.43 15.70
N LYS A 127 -9.69 -3.50 14.79
CA LYS A 127 -9.50 -4.08 13.46
C LYS A 127 -8.41 -3.35 12.66
N LEU A 128 -8.36 -2.01 12.74
CA LEU A 128 -7.34 -1.22 12.04
C LEU A 128 -5.94 -1.45 12.61
N ILE A 129 -5.79 -1.48 13.94
CA ILE A 129 -4.51 -1.78 14.60
C ILE A 129 -4.05 -3.20 14.26
N MET A 130 -4.96 -4.18 14.27
CA MET A 130 -4.66 -5.55 13.84
C MET A 130 -4.17 -5.60 12.39
N LYS A 131 -4.77 -4.83 11.46
CA LYS A 131 -4.25 -4.72 10.09
C LYS A 131 -2.82 -4.15 10.05
N VAL A 132 -2.49 -3.15 10.89
CA VAL A 132 -1.12 -2.61 11.00
C VAL A 132 -0.14 -3.68 11.48
N ILE A 133 -0.49 -4.42 12.54
CA ILE A 133 0.34 -5.50 13.09
C ILE A 133 0.57 -6.60 12.04
N ILE A 134 -0.50 -7.08 11.38
CA ILE A 134 -0.40 -8.10 10.33
C ILE A 134 0.53 -7.64 9.22
N LYS A 135 0.43 -6.38 8.78
CA LYS A 135 1.32 -5.83 7.74
C LYS A 135 2.76 -5.77 8.22
N LEU A 136 3.00 -5.33 9.45
CA LEU A 136 4.34 -5.25 10.05
C LEU A 136 5.02 -6.63 10.04
N LEU A 137 4.29 -7.68 10.41
CA LEU A 137 4.79 -9.06 10.36
C LEU A 137 5.07 -9.52 8.92
N ARG A 138 4.22 -9.14 7.95
CA ARG A 138 4.32 -9.57 6.55
C ARG A 138 5.31 -8.79 5.70
N SER A 139 5.76 -7.62 6.16
CA SER A 139 6.71 -6.77 5.46
C SER A 139 8.11 -6.80 6.07
N ASN A 140 8.42 -7.84 6.86
CA ASN A 140 9.70 -7.98 7.53
C ASN A 140 10.20 -9.42 7.35
N SER A 141 11.15 -9.62 6.44
CA SER A 141 11.72 -10.95 6.10
C SER A 141 12.28 -11.65 7.34
N PHE A 142 12.93 -10.93 8.25
CA PHE A 142 13.48 -11.50 9.48
C PHE A 142 12.39 -12.06 10.41
N ILE A 143 11.29 -11.32 10.58
CA ILE A 143 10.15 -11.80 11.37
C ILE A 143 9.54 -13.04 10.71
N ILE A 144 9.37 -13.05 9.39
CA ILE A 144 8.86 -14.21 8.67
C ILE A 144 9.79 -15.42 8.87
N LEU A 145 11.10 -15.24 8.76
CA LEU A 145 12.09 -16.29 8.98
C LEU A 145 12.09 -16.82 10.42
N ILE A 146 11.92 -15.96 11.41
CA ILE A 146 11.74 -16.38 12.81
C ILE A 146 10.45 -17.18 12.93
N LEU A 147 9.32 -16.66 12.45
CA LEU A 147 8.05 -17.36 12.52
C LEU A 147 8.10 -18.71 11.80
N SER A 148 8.80 -18.84 10.67
CA SER A 148 8.99 -20.12 9.97
C SER A 148 9.84 -21.12 10.73
N LYS A 149 10.77 -20.65 11.58
CA LYS A 149 11.61 -21.51 12.43
C LYS A 149 10.88 -21.97 13.69
N PHE A 150 10.05 -21.12 14.28
CA PHE A 150 9.32 -21.43 15.53
C PHE A 150 8.00 -22.15 15.29
N PHE A 151 7.35 -21.94 14.15
CA PHE A 151 6.07 -22.55 13.83
C PHE A 151 6.23 -23.62 12.75
N ASN A 152 6.21 -24.88 13.19
CA ASN A 152 5.89 -26.01 12.32
C ASN A 152 4.62 -25.69 11.51
N SER A 153 4.64 -26.11 10.23
CA SER A 153 3.74 -25.76 9.12
C SER A 153 2.26 -25.44 9.45
N HIS A 154 1.69 -26.06 10.48
CA HIS A 154 0.29 -25.94 10.87
C HIS A 154 -0.13 -24.53 11.37
N LEU A 155 0.68 -23.84 12.18
CA LEU A 155 0.25 -22.54 12.75
C LEU A 155 0.33 -21.40 11.72
N ILE A 156 1.30 -21.46 10.80
CA ILE A 156 1.43 -20.54 9.67
C ILE A 156 0.27 -20.73 8.68
N ILE A 157 -0.16 -21.98 8.44
CA ILE A 157 -1.36 -22.28 7.65
C ILE A 157 -2.61 -21.71 8.33
N ASN A 158 -2.72 -21.83 9.66
CA ASN A 158 -3.86 -21.29 10.42
C ASN A 158 -3.86 -19.75 10.50
N LEU A 159 -2.70 -19.10 10.64
CA LEU A 159 -2.57 -17.65 10.54
C LEU A 159 -2.87 -17.18 9.11
N LYS A 160 -2.37 -17.88 8.08
CA LYS A 160 -2.74 -17.60 6.68
C LYS A 160 -4.25 -17.74 6.47
N LYS A 161 -4.88 -18.82 6.97
CA LYS A 161 -6.34 -19.04 6.90
C LYS A 161 -7.13 -17.97 7.66
N TYR A 162 -6.70 -17.60 8.86
CA TYR A 162 -7.34 -16.57 9.67
C TYR A 162 -7.24 -15.18 9.00
N ILE A 163 -6.07 -14.87 8.44
CA ILE A 163 -5.84 -13.63 7.69
C ILE A 163 -6.67 -13.64 6.40
N ILE A 164 -6.71 -14.74 5.63
CA ILE A 164 -7.56 -14.86 4.43
C ILE A 164 -9.03 -14.69 4.81
N SER A 165 -9.50 -15.35 5.87
CA SER A 165 -10.85 -15.22 6.40
C SER A 165 -11.19 -13.78 6.84
N PHE A 166 -10.22 -13.04 7.40
CA PHE A 166 -10.41 -11.65 7.83
C PHE A 166 -10.44 -10.63 6.69
N TYR A 167 -9.83 -10.93 5.53
CA TYR A 167 -9.82 -10.05 4.35
C TYR A 167 -10.90 -10.40 3.32
N PHE A 168 -11.47 -11.62 3.34
CA PHE A 168 -12.47 -12.08 2.38
C PHE A 168 -13.90 -12.26 2.97
N LYS A 169 -14.16 -11.75 4.19
CA LYS A 169 -15.51 -11.52 4.74
C LYS A 169 -15.80 -10.03 4.82
#